data_AF-A0A0F9U0G2-F1
#
_entry.id   AF-A0A0F9U0G2-F1
#
_cell.length_a   1.000
_cell.length_b   1.000
_cell.length_c   1.000
_cell.angle_alpha   90.00
_cell.angle_beta   90.00
_cell.angle_gamma   90.00
#
_symmetry.space_group_name_H-M   'P 1'
#
loop_
_entity.id
_entity.type
_entity.pdbx_description
1 polymer ?
#
loop_
_entity_poly.entity_id
_entity_poly.type
_entity_poly.pdbx_seq_one_letter_code
_entity_poly.pdbx_strand_id
1 'polypeptide(L)'
;MRKNIAGQKWVVYAYNTSTDLPVTGDAVNITANLRIDGAAANAVDDTNPTELEEGYYVFDISQAETNGNQILIAPSSVTGSVRVVGVPEAVWTTPLNFSGGDFAITLTVRTTGSVPISGIAVWVNSTNDRSETVSGVKYTDTNGQVVFNLEYTTYYVFCRLSGYSFAASQFTASAGNVSFTLDIASTTVTGTASTYGDSFLSRNIVEVRDYLDEPTIKAKYDDNKIISVLEKAYIIVFNEINRNSKTPAVVKLPIDVAQNTLKYVLPHTLGSLYAVYNQDETGGKVFYDSRGRYNSAGRGMWMEGQTLNLQTTEMYGIGLTLIAEYIPNGVARLHNGVCTISADGLTVTFGATPNAGVLDTHREAYAGGVFRHLLTEGTTVTGNFMQERNILRYDETAREAILDVALDPIPTTDDGLIYYEIAPSIYKGMDTVVSLYAAYKICLTEGNRKRADGILTAYRNEIRNVRLTAYYTNMKDAPKLRSDSHENRRFSRSWRI
;
A
#
# COMPACT_ATOMS: atom_id res chain seq x y z
N MET A 1 44.45 15.55 18.05
CA MET A 1 44.95 15.92 16.71
C MET A 1 44.00 15.36 15.66
N ARG A 2 43.76 16.07 14.55
CA ARG A 2 42.93 15.62 13.43
C ARG A 2 43.80 14.94 12.38
N LYS A 3 43.32 13.85 11.77
CA LYS A 3 44.08 13.13 10.75
C LYS A 3 44.15 13.94 9.45
N ASN A 4 45.33 14.02 8.84
CA ASN A 4 45.55 14.59 7.49
C ASN A 4 45.16 16.07 7.35
N ILE A 5 45.47 16.89 8.36
CA ILE A 5 45.19 18.34 8.38
C ILE A 5 46.48 19.11 8.68
N ALA A 6 46.83 20.07 7.82
CA ALA A 6 47.99 20.95 8.00
C ALA A 6 47.80 21.95 9.15
N GLY A 7 48.90 22.53 9.63
CA GLY A 7 48.88 23.68 10.54
C GLY A 7 48.49 23.32 11.98
N GLN A 8 48.59 22.04 12.34
CA GLN A 8 48.40 21.61 13.72
C GLN A 8 49.71 21.80 14.49
N LYS A 9 49.60 22.03 15.80
CA LYS A 9 50.74 22.32 16.67
C LYS A 9 50.93 21.19 17.68
N TRP A 10 52.18 20.82 17.98
CA TRP A 10 52.50 19.84 19.02
C TRP A 10 53.47 20.43 20.04
N VAL A 11 53.02 20.45 21.29
CA VAL A 11 53.79 21.00 22.41
C VAL A 11 54.76 19.95 22.97
N VAL A 12 55.97 20.40 23.29
CA VAL A 12 56.99 19.65 24.03
C VAL A 12 57.46 20.47 25.23
N TYR A 13 57.99 19.81 26.26
CA TYR A 13 58.45 20.44 27.49
C TYR A 13 59.92 20.11 27.74
N ALA A 14 60.75 21.14 27.91
CA ALA A 14 62.17 21.04 28.19
C ALA A 14 62.48 21.41 29.66
N TYR A 15 63.22 20.54 30.35
CA TYR A 15 63.63 20.76 31.73
C TYR A 15 65.07 20.33 31.96
N ASN A 16 65.70 20.93 32.96
CA ASN A 16 67.07 20.61 33.34
C ASN A 16 67.06 19.40 34.28
N THR A 17 67.77 18.33 33.93
CA THR A 17 67.79 17.09 34.74
C THR A 17 68.49 17.21 36.07
N SER A 18 69.25 18.29 36.29
CA SER A 18 69.99 18.51 37.53
C SER A 18 69.21 19.36 38.53
N THR A 19 68.27 20.19 38.05
CA THR A 19 67.52 21.15 38.88
C THR A 19 66.01 20.97 38.82
N ASP A 20 65.50 20.14 37.91
CA ASP A 20 64.07 19.97 37.59
C ASP A 20 63.34 21.28 37.24
N LEU A 21 64.09 22.34 36.92
CA LEU A 21 63.54 23.62 36.48
C LEU A 21 63.32 23.63 34.96
N PRO A 22 62.28 24.34 34.48
CA PRO A 22 62.08 24.54 33.05
C PRO A 22 63.27 25.26 32.41
N VAL A 23 63.58 24.90 31.17
CA VAL A 23 64.69 25.49 30.41
C VAL A 23 64.13 26.36 29.30
N THR A 24 64.42 27.66 29.35
CA THR A 24 64.06 28.64 28.32
C THR A 24 65.26 28.94 27.41
N GLY A 25 65.02 29.45 26.20
CA GLY A 25 66.05 29.84 25.23
C GLY A 25 66.75 28.69 24.49
N ASP A 26 66.28 27.44 24.62
CA ASP A 26 66.94 26.25 24.05
C ASP A 26 66.37 25.82 22.69
N ALA A 27 65.45 26.59 22.08
CA ALA A 27 64.76 26.23 20.83
C ALA A 27 65.71 25.74 19.71
N VAL A 28 66.85 26.41 19.51
CA VAL A 28 67.84 26.07 18.47
C VAL A 28 68.48 24.71 18.69
N ASN A 29 68.53 24.23 19.94
CA ASN A 29 69.13 22.96 20.31
C ASN A 29 68.11 21.81 20.35
N ILE A 30 66.82 22.12 20.25
CA ILE A 30 65.72 21.14 20.31
C ILE A 30 65.34 20.73 18.89
N THR A 31 65.29 19.42 18.66
CA THR A 31 64.77 18.79 17.43
C THR A 31 63.77 17.70 17.80
N ALA A 32 62.97 17.22 16.85
CA ALA A 32 62.06 16.10 17.08
C ALA A 32 61.94 15.19 15.86
N ASN A 33 61.60 13.92 16.13
CA ASN A 33 61.18 12.96 15.12
C ASN A 33 59.78 12.44 15.45
N LEU A 34 59.01 12.07 14.43
CA LEU A 34 57.70 11.44 14.54
C LEU A 34 57.76 9.96 14.18
N ARG A 35 56.87 9.19 14.80
CA ARG A 35 56.55 7.81 14.38
C ARG A 35 55.06 7.75 14.07
N ILE A 36 54.74 7.53 12.81
CA ILE A 36 53.37 7.46 12.30
C ILE A 36 53.00 5.98 12.21
N ASP A 37 52.00 5.55 12.99
CA ASP A 37 51.52 4.16 13.05
C ASP A 37 52.64 3.13 13.31
N GLY A 38 53.63 3.50 14.13
CA GLY A 38 54.77 2.64 14.46
C GLY A 38 55.84 2.54 13.36
N ALA A 39 55.78 3.36 12.32
CA ALA A 39 56.79 3.43 11.28
C ALA A 39 58.17 3.89 11.82
N ALA A 40 59.18 3.82 10.94
CA ALA A 40 60.51 4.35 11.22
C ALA A 40 60.44 5.84 11.58
N ALA A 41 61.39 6.29 12.40
CA ALA A 41 61.46 7.69 12.82
C ALA A 41 61.69 8.60 11.59
N ASN A 42 60.83 9.61 11.43
CA ASN A 42 60.96 10.66 10.43
C ASN A 42 61.17 12.00 11.13
N ALA A 43 62.08 12.84 10.64
CA ALA A 43 62.26 14.18 11.21
C ALA A 43 60.97 15.00 11.08
N VAL A 44 60.69 15.83 12.10
CA VAL A 44 59.65 16.85 11.99
C VAL A 44 60.08 17.87 10.94
N ASP A 45 59.17 18.26 10.05
CA ASP A 45 59.42 19.23 8.97
C ASP A 45 59.85 20.61 9.55
N ASP A 46 59.26 21.00 10.68
CA ASP A 46 59.70 22.11 11.51
C ASP A 46 60.99 21.76 12.27
N THR A 47 62.13 22.20 11.74
CA THR A 47 63.47 21.78 12.19
C THR A 47 63.74 22.13 13.66
N ASN A 48 63.22 23.26 14.14
CA ASN A 48 63.38 23.73 15.51
C ASN A 48 62.07 24.33 15.99
N PRO A 49 61.60 24.00 17.21
CA PRO A 49 60.31 24.47 17.67
C PRO A 49 60.36 25.98 18.01
N THR A 50 59.19 26.60 18.04
CA THR A 50 59.03 27.95 18.58
C THR A 50 58.89 27.89 20.11
N GLU A 51 59.62 28.74 20.83
CA GLU A 51 59.46 28.86 22.28
C GLU A 51 58.15 29.55 22.65
N LEU A 52 57.42 28.98 23.61
CA LEU A 52 56.26 29.61 24.21
C LEU A 52 56.73 30.36 25.47
N GLU A 53 56.66 29.74 26.65
CA GLU A 53 57.19 30.23 27.93
C GLU A 53 57.43 29.04 28.87
N GLU A 54 58.15 29.24 29.98
CA GLU A 54 58.31 28.25 31.07
C GLU A 54 58.76 26.86 30.60
N GLY A 55 59.67 26.79 29.61
CA GLY A 55 60.21 25.53 29.09
C GLY A 55 59.28 24.79 28.14
N TYR A 56 58.13 25.36 27.76
CA TYR A 56 57.29 24.83 26.70
C TYR A 56 57.71 25.34 25.32
N TYR A 57 57.75 24.42 24.37
CA TYR A 57 58.10 24.65 22.98
C TYR A 57 57.03 24.03 22.08
N VAL A 58 56.82 24.58 20.89
CA VAL A 58 55.80 24.10 19.95
C VAL A 58 56.38 23.86 18.57
N PHE A 59 56.13 22.67 18.03
CA PHE A 59 56.42 22.34 16.63
C PHE A 59 55.19 22.58 15.75
N ASP A 60 55.41 23.13 14.57
CA ASP A 60 54.42 23.12 13.49
C ASP A 60 54.42 21.76 12.77
N ILE A 61 53.25 21.11 12.74
CA ILE A 61 53.09 19.77 12.16
C ILE A 61 52.36 19.87 10.82
N SER A 62 52.97 19.27 9.80
CA SER A 62 52.50 19.28 8.42
C SER A 62 51.32 18.32 8.19
N GLN A 63 50.65 18.46 7.03
CA GLN A 63 49.55 17.57 6.66
C GLN A 63 50.00 16.11 6.59
N ALA A 64 51.17 15.85 6.00
CA ALA A 64 51.71 14.50 5.84
C ALA A 64 52.01 13.86 7.20
N GLU A 65 52.53 14.65 8.14
CA GLU A 65 52.88 14.21 9.48
C GLU A 65 51.66 13.87 10.35
N THR A 66 50.51 14.49 10.07
CA THR A 66 49.25 14.17 10.75
C THR A 66 48.46 13.02 10.10
N ASN A 67 48.98 12.39 9.05
CA ASN A 67 48.27 11.35 8.29
C ASN A 67 48.49 9.92 8.81
N GLY A 68 48.44 9.71 10.13
CA GLY A 68 48.44 8.39 10.77
C GLY A 68 47.31 8.25 11.77
N ASN A 69 47.01 7.03 12.24
CA ASN A 69 46.02 6.81 13.30
C ASN A 69 46.62 7.08 14.69
N GLN A 70 47.86 6.66 14.92
CA GLN A 70 48.65 6.95 16.11
C GLN A 70 49.91 7.69 15.68
N ILE A 71 50.18 8.82 16.31
CA ILE A 71 51.43 9.55 16.11
C ILE A 71 52.14 9.64 17.45
N LEU A 72 53.45 9.43 17.46
CA LEU A 72 54.32 9.64 18.62
C LEU A 72 55.39 10.66 18.27
N ILE A 73 55.62 11.63 19.16
CA ILE A 73 56.70 12.62 19.04
C ILE A 73 57.84 12.26 19.99
N ALA A 74 59.07 12.26 19.48
CA ALA A 74 60.28 11.98 20.23
C ALA A 74 61.25 13.17 20.12
N PRO A 75 61.09 14.21 20.95
CA PRO A 75 61.97 15.36 20.95
C PRO A 75 63.30 15.06 21.66
N SER A 76 64.35 15.79 21.28
CA SER A 76 65.67 15.73 21.93
C SER A 76 66.34 17.10 21.93
N SER A 77 67.18 17.37 22.93
CA SER A 77 68.06 18.54 22.96
C SER A 77 69.53 18.09 22.87
N VAL A 78 70.36 18.87 22.18
CA VAL A 78 71.83 18.69 22.17
C VAL A 78 72.50 19.30 23.41
N THR A 79 71.77 20.06 24.23
CA THR A 79 72.28 20.64 25.47
C THR A 79 72.39 19.58 26.56
N GLY A 80 73.60 19.30 27.05
CA GLY A 80 73.93 18.11 27.86
C GLY A 80 73.20 17.91 29.20
N SER A 81 72.45 18.89 29.71
CA SER A 81 71.61 18.79 30.92
C SER A 81 70.13 19.02 30.66
N VAL A 82 69.70 19.15 29.40
CA VAL A 82 68.31 19.41 29.03
C VAL A 82 67.68 18.12 28.53
N ARG A 83 66.52 17.77 29.08
CA ARG A 83 65.66 16.70 28.55
C ARG A 83 64.40 17.34 28.02
N VAL A 84 63.91 16.81 26.91
CA VAL A 84 62.68 17.25 26.27
C VAL A 84 61.72 16.07 26.18
N VAL A 85 60.44 16.29 26.51
CA VAL A 85 59.38 15.28 26.43
C VAL A 85 58.18 15.83 25.65
N GLY A 86 57.48 14.97 24.91
CA GLY A 86 56.25 15.34 24.23
C GLY A 86 55.08 15.55 25.21
N VAL A 87 54.23 16.54 24.95
CA VAL A 87 53.07 16.86 25.79
C VAL A 87 51.78 16.90 24.93
N PRO A 88 51.05 15.78 24.80
CA PRO A 88 51.41 14.42 25.23
C PRO A 88 52.45 13.76 24.30
N GLU A 89 53.06 12.65 24.72
CA GLU A 89 54.07 11.93 23.93
C GLU A 89 53.47 11.24 22.69
N ALA A 90 52.25 10.71 22.80
CA ALA A 90 51.52 10.10 21.70
C ALA A 90 50.08 10.62 21.62
N VAL A 91 49.60 10.78 20.39
CA VAL A 91 48.24 11.21 20.10
C VAL A 91 47.61 10.25 19.11
N TRP A 92 46.42 9.77 19.45
CA TRP A 92 45.55 9.13 18.47
C TRP A 92 44.84 10.23 17.68
N THR A 93 45.06 10.24 16.37
CA THR A 93 44.31 11.16 15.53
C THR A 93 42.89 10.66 15.39
N THR A 94 41.96 11.60 15.40
CA THR A 94 40.60 11.31 14.97
C THR A 94 40.49 11.63 13.49
N PRO A 95 39.84 10.79 12.66
CA PRO A 95 39.42 11.18 11.33
C PRO A 95 38.64 12.50 11.41
N LEU A 96 38.66 13.29 10.34
CA LEU A 96 37.87 14.51 10.26
C LEU A 96 36.37 14.22 10.48
N ASN A 97 35.92 13.00 10.16
CA ASN A 97 34.51 12.65 10.04
C ASN A 97 34.10 11.62 11.10
N PHE A 98 33.60 12.09 12.24
CA PHE A 98 32.51 11.40 12.93
C PHE A 98 31.39 12.43 13.12
N SER A 99 30.25 12.16 12.46
CA SER A 99 28.94 12.81 12.60
C SER A 99 28.60 13.96 11.65
N GLY A 100 28.09 13.61 10.46
CA GLY A 100 27.28 14.48 9.59
C GLY A 100 28.10 15.55 8.88
N GLY A 101 28.05 15.63 7.55
CA GLY A 101 28.89 16.57 6.82
C GLY A 101 28.73 18.02 7.31
N ASP A 102 29.82 18.76 7.32
CA ASP A 102 29.91 20.05 8.04
C ASP A 102 29.06 21.19 7.43
N PHE A 103 28.43 20.95 6.28
CA PHE A 103 27.74 22.01 5.53
C PHE A 103 26.23 21.85 5.63
N ALA A 104 25.59 22.91 6.14
CA ALA A 104 24.14 23.03 6.16
C ALA A 104 23.61 23.26 4.73
N ILE A 105 22.96 22.25 4.18
CA ILE A 105 22.32 22.27 2.86
C ILE A 105 20.81 22.35 3.04
N THR A 106 20.19 23.37 2.44
CA THR A 106 18.75 23.57 2.43
C THR A 106 18.14 22.98 1.17
N LEU A 107 17.18 22.07 1.33
CA LEU A 107 16.34 21.56 0.24
C LEU A 107 14.94 22.14 0.38
N THR A 108 14.42 22.72 -0.71
CA THR A 108 13.02 23.17 -0.81
C THR A 108 12.27 22.20 -1.69
N VAL A 109 11.26 21.50 -1.16
CA VAL A 109 10.41 20.57 -1.94
C VAL A 109 9.06 21.23 -2.21
N ARG A 110 8.65 21.24 -3.49
CA ARG A 110 7.41 21.88 -3.95
C ARG A 110 6.62 20.96 -4.86
N THR A 111 5.38 21.34 -5.12
CA THR A 111 4.59 20.77 -6.22
C THR A 111 5.21 21.12 -7.57
N THR A 112 4.84 20.40 -8.63
CA THR A 112 5.13 20.77 -10.02
C THR A 112 4.55 22.15 -10.40
N GLY A 113 3.56 22.64 -9.63
CA GLY A 113 3.03 24.01 -9.70
C GLY A 113 3.79 25.03 -8.84
N SER A 114 5.01 24.74 -8.38
CA SER A 114 5.85 25.62 -7.57
C SER A 114 5.27 26.02 -6.19
N VAL A 115 4.32 25.24 -5.65
CA VAL A 115 3.76 25.48 -4.31
C VAL A 115 4.57 24.72 -3.26
N PRO A 116 5.15 25.37 -2.25
CA PRO A 116 5.85 24.68 -1.17
C PRO A 116 4.93 23.77 -0.34
N ILE A 117 5.46 22.64 0.12
CA ILE A 117 4.67 21.64 0.84
C ILE A 117 5.32 21.36 2.21
N SER A 118 4.53 21.54 3.27
CA SER A 118 4.95 21.27 4.65
C SER A 118 4.76 19.81 5.06
N GLY A 119 5.59 19.33 5.99
CA GLY A 119 5.45 18.02 6.62
C GLY A 119 5.91 16.82 5.78
N ILE A 120 6.61 17.05 4.66
CA ILE A 120 7.18 15.97 3.85
C ILE A 120 8.31 15.32 4.62
N ALA A 121 8.26 13.99 4.79
CA ALA A 121 9.41 13.22 5.25
C ALA A 121 10.44 13.12 4.12
N VAL A 122 11.60 13.76 4.28
CA VAL A 122 12.71 13.80 3.32
C VAL A 122 13.91 13.07 3.90
N TRP A 123 14.57 12.25 3.10
CA TRP A 123 15.89 11.70 3.41
C TRP A 123 16.75 11.65 2.15
N VAL A 124 18.06 11.62 2.36
CA VAL A 124 19.05 11.65 1.28
C VAL A 124 19.99 10.44 1.37
N ASN A 125 20.41 9.95 0.20
CA ASN A 125 21.37 8.86 0.08
C ASN A 125 22.44 9.20 -0.98
N SER A 126 23.66 8.69 -0.82
CA SER A 126 24.75 8.79 -1.81
C SER A 126 24.55 7.87 -3.02
N THR A 127 23.65 6.88 -2.90
CA THR A 127 23.26 5.98 -3.99
C THR A 127 21.76 6.08 -4.27
N ASN A 128 21.34 5.69 -5.49
CA ASN A 128 19.92 5.66 -5.87
C ASN A 128 19.19 4.43 -5.30
N ASP A 129 19.42 4.14 -4.02
CA ASP A 129 18.77 3.07 -3.27
C ASP A 129 18.12 3.68 -2.01
N ARG A 130 16.99 3.13 -1.57
CA ARG A 130 16.26 3.58 -0.38
C ARG A 130 16.77 2.94 0.91
N SER A 131 17.72 2.02 0.84
CA SER A 131 18.16 1.18 1.96
C SER A 131 19.04 1.89 2.98
N GLU A 132 19.78 2.92 2.57
CA GLU A 132 20.69 3.69 3.44
C GLU A 132 20.24 5.14 3.60
N THR A 133 20.49 5.73 4.77
CA THR A 133 20.23 7.16 5.04
C THR A 133 21.51 7.84 5.49
N VAL A 134 21.98 8.83 4.72
CA VAL A 134 23.21 9.57 5.08
C VAL A 134 22.98 10.53 6.25
N SER A 135 21.76 11.07 6.41
CA SER A 135 21.45 12.10 7.41
C SER A 135 20.09 11.93 8.09
N GLY A 136 19.61 10.69 8.20
CA GLY A 136 18.30 10.36 8.77
C GLY A 136 17.13 10.95 7.98
N VAL A 137 15.92 10.81 8.53
CA VAL A 137 14.69 11.41 7.98
C VAL A 137 14.42 12.74 8.67
N LYS A 138 14.21 13.80 7.89
CA LYS A 138 13.79 15.12 8.36
C LYS A 138 12.46 15.52 7.73
N TYR A 139 11.82 16.56 8.25
CA TYR A 139 10.53 17.02 7.78
C TYR A 139 10.61 18.44 7.24
N THR A 140 9.91 18.72 6.14
CA THR A 140 9.83 20.08 5.60
C THR A 140 9.00 21.00 6.48
N ASP A 141 9.42 22.26 6.61
CA ASP A 141 8.71 23.32 7.33
C ASP A 141 7.55 23.92 6.51
N THR A 142 6.95 25.02 6.96
CA THR A 142 5.85 25.70 6.25
C THR A 142 6.24 26.27 4.88
N ASN A 143 7.53 26.46 4.63
CA ASN A 143 8.08 26.93 3.37
C ASN A 143 8.56 25.77 2.47
N GLY A 144 8.24 24.53 2.83
CA GLY A 144 8.72 23.33 2.12
C GLY A 144 10.22 23.08 2.29
N GLN A 145 10.87 23.72 3.26
CA GLN A 145 12.32 23.67 3.44
C GLN A 145 12.72 22.62 4.48
N VAL A 146 13.84 21.95 4.22
CA VAL A 146 14.50 21.04 5.15
C VAL A 146 16.02 21.21 5.06
N VAL A 147 16.70 21.24 6.21
CA VAL A 147 18.17 21.45 6.26
C VAL A 147 18.87 20.16 6.66
N PHE A 148 19.83 19.72 5.85
CA PHE A 148 20.70 18.58 6.14
C PHE A 148 22.16 19.04 6.32
N ASN A 149 22.91 18.34 7.17
CA ASN A 149 24.35 18.58 7.33
C ASN A 149 25.07 17.49 6.53
N LEU A 150 25.61 17.86 5.36
CA LEU A 150 26.08 16.95 4.31
C LEU A 150 27.47 17.34 3.78
N GLU A 151 28.13 16.40 3.11
CA GLU A 151 29.39 16.63 2.41
C GLU A 151 29.14 17.20 1.01
N TYR A 152 30.15 17.76 0.36
CA TYR A 152 30.04 18.24 -1.02
C TYR A 152 30.14 17.10 -2.04
N THR A 153 29.00 16.45 -2.30
CA THR A 153 28.86 15.39 -3.30
C THR A 153 27.42 15.34 -3.84
N THR A 154 27.15 14.38 -4.73
CA THR A 154 25.80 14.11 -5.24
C THR A 154 25.00 13.26 -4.27
N TYR A 155 23.75 13.65 -4.06
CA TYR A 155 22.78 12.90 -3.26
C TYR A 155 21.47 12.71 -4.02
N TYR A 156 20.89 11.52 -3.83
CA TYR A 156 19.53 11.17 -4.26
C TYR A 156 18.55 11.55 -3.16
N VAL A 157 17.44 12.17 -3.56
CA VAL A 157 16.40 12.65 -2.64
C VAL A 157 15.21 11.72 -2.69
N PHE A 158 14.77 11.30 -1.52
CA PHE A 158 13.57 10.51 -1.35
C PHE A 158 12.61 11.24 -0.43
N CYS A 159 11.35 11.24 -0.84
CA CYS A 159 10.27 11.96 -0.17
C CYS A 159 9.10 11.02 0.10
N ARG A 160 8.39 11.26 1.20
CA ARG A 160 7.10 10.61 1.50
C ARG A 160 6.17 11.60 2.20
N LEU A 161 4.97 11.73 1.65
CA LEU A 161 3.83 12.40 2.27
C LEU A 161 2.56 11.75 1.70
N SER A 162 1.58 11.46 2.56
CA SER A 162 0.30 10.93 2.08
C SER A 162 -0.43 11.98 1.24
N GLY A 163 -1.11 11.57 0.16
CA GLY A 163 -1.74 12.48 -0.80
C GLY A 163 -0.80 13.12 -1.84
N TYR A 164 0.48 12.72 -1.86
CA TYR A 164 1.43 13.16 -2.89
C TYR A 164 2.21 11.98 -3.48
N SER A 165 2.48 12.04 -4.78
CA SER A 165 3.53 11.24 -5.43
C SER A 165 4.74 12.12 -5.72
N PHE A 166 5.94 11.56 -5.59
CA PHE A 166 7.20 12.29 -5.78
C PHE A 166 8.03 11.64 -6.89
N ALA A 167 8.44 12.43 -7.88
CA ALA A 167 9.38 12.00 -8.89
C ALA A 167 10.78 11.77 -8.29
N ALA A 168 11.54 10.83 -8.85
CA ALA A 168 12.94 10.63 -8.45
C ALA A 168 13.76 11.89 -8.77
N SER A 169 14.65 12.27 -7.86
CA SER A 169 15.46 13.48 -8.01
C SER A 169 16.80 13.38 -7.29
N GLN A 170 17.74 14.23 -7.67
CA GLN A 170 19.07 14.32 -7.08
C GLN A 170 19.58 15.77 -7.10
N PHE A 171 20.54 16.08 -6.25
CA PHE A 171 21.27 17.34 -6.26
C PHE A 171 22.76 17.11 -5.99
N THR A 172 23.62 18.02 -6.44
CA THR A 172 25.06 17.97 -6.19
C THR A 172 25.47 19.16 -5.34
N ALA A 173 25.85 18.88 -4.10
CA ALA A 173 26.33 19.86 -3.15
C ALA A 173 27.75 20.31 -3.49
N SER A 174 28.01 21.62 -3.44
CA SER A 174 29.35 22.18 -3.62
C SER A 174 29.51 23.48 -2.84
N ALA A 175 30.77 23.92 -2.66
CA ALA A 175 31.06 25.21 -2.03
C ALA A 175 30.35 26.35 -2.80
N GLY A 176 29.52 27.12 -2.09
CA GLY A 176 28.70 28.19 -2.66
C GLY A 176 27.34 27.75 -3.22
N ASN A 177 27.05 26.44 -3.26
CA ASN A 177 25.75 25.90 -3.66
C ASN A 177 25.16 25.02 -2.56
N VAL A 178 24.51 25.67 -1.59
CA VAL A 178 23.95 25.05 -0.38
C VAL A 178 22.43 25.15 -0.31
N SER A 179 21.75 25.59 -1.39
CA SER A 179 20.30 25.71 -1.43
C SER A 179 19.77 25.19 -2.77
N PHE A 180 18.90 24.20 -2.71
CA PHE A 180 18.33 23.54 -3.89
C PHE A 180 16.80 23.52 -3.80
N THR A 181 16.14 23.65 -4.95
CA THR A 181 14.67 23.62 -5.06
C THR A 181 14.26 22.48 -5.98
N LEU A 182 13.34 21.64 -5.52
CA LEU A 182 12.88 20.43 -6.21
C LEU A 182 11.35 20.48 -6.40
N ASP A 183 10.93 20.65 -7.66
CA ASP A 183 9.52 20.67 -8.07
C ASP A 183 9.07 19.26 -8.47
N ILE A 184 9.10 18.36 -7.49
CA ILE A 184 9.01 16.91 -7.73
C ILE A 184 7.72 16.29 -7.23
N ALA A 185 6.88 17.05 -6.50
CA ALA A 185 5.64 16.54 -5.95
C ALA A 185 4.46 16.79 -6.91
N SER A 186 3.64 15.77 -7.12
CA SER A 186 2.31 15.91 -7.71
C SER A 186 1.28 15.48 -6.67
N THR A 187 0.22 16.25 -6.52
CA THR A 187 -0.93 15.87 -5.69
C THR A 187 -1.52 14.60 -6.29
N THR A 188 -1.45 13.49 -5.57
CA THR A 188 -2.31 12.36 -5.87
C THR A 188 -3.69 12.77 -5.38
N VAL A 189 -4.57 13.15 -6.31
CA VAL A 189 -5.98 13.43 -6.00
C VAL A 189 -6.58 12.11 -5.56
N THR A 190 -6.44 11.86 -4.27
CA THR A 190 -7.04 10.74 -3.57
C THR A 190 -8.31 11.34 -3.02
N GLY A 191 -9.47 10.88 -3.50
CA GLY A 191 -10.76 11.44 -3.09
C GLY A 191 -10.80 11.65 -1.58
N THR A 192 -11.09 12.87 -1.14
CA THR A 192 -11.15 13.19 0.28
C THR A 192 -12.14 12.26 0.96
N ALA A 193 -11.86 11.81 2.20
CA ALA A 193 -12.73 10.86 2.90
C ALA A 193 -14.21 11.30 2.98
N SER A 194 -14.48 12.62 2.89
CA SER A 194 -15.83 13.18 2.81
C SER A 194 -16.61 12.71 1.57
N THR A 195 -15.93 12.48 0.45
CA THR A 195 -16.54 12.06 -0.83
C THR A 195 -17.16 10.67 -0.74
N TYR A 196 -16.75 9.86 0.23
CA TYR A 196 -17.29 8.52 0.47
C TYR A 196 -18.24 8.46 1.67
N GLY A 197 -18.71 9.59 2.20
CA GLY A 197 -19.60 9.61 3.38
C GLY A 197 -20.87 8.76 3.19
N ASP A 198 -21.42 8.77 1.98
CA ASP A 198 -22.61 7.98 1.61
C ASP A 198 -22.29 6.61 0.99
N SER A 199 -21.01 6.21 1.02
CA SER A 199 -20.60 4.90 0.50
C SER A 199 -21.05 3.78 1.46
N PHE A 200 -21.47 2.64 0.91
CA PHE A 200 -21.72 1.42 1.66
C PHE A 200 -20.51 1.07 2.54
N LEU A 201 -19.30 1.15 1.98
CA LEU A 201 -18.07 0.80 2.70
C LEU A 201 -17.87 1.68 3.94
N SER A 202 -17.93 3.01 3.79
CA SER A 202 -17.74 3.94 4.89
C SER A 202 -18.83 3.82 5.95
N ARG A 203 -20.11 3.65 5.55
CA ARG A 203 -21.19 3.42 6.51
C ARG A 203 -20.97 2.15 7.34
N ASN A 204 -20.60 1.05 6.70
CA ASN A 204 -20.36 -0.22 7.42
C ASN A 204 -19.11 -0.12 8.32
N ILE A 205 -18.06 0.60 7.90
CA ILE A 205 -16.88 0.82 8.75
C ILE A 205 -17.25 1.64 10.00
N VAL A 206 -18.00 2.73 9.83
CA VAL A 206 -18.48 3.55 10.96
C VAL A 206 -19.35 2.72 11.89
N GLU A 207 -20.30 1.96 11.35
CA GLU A 207 -21.19 1.12 12.14
C GLU A 207 -20.42 0.02 12.91
N VAL A 208 -19.42 -0.62 12.29
CA VAL A 208 -18.53 -1.57 12.97
C VAL A 208 -17.79 -0.87 14.13
N ARG A 209 -17.25 0.33 13.91
CA ARG A 209 -16.56 1.11 14.95
C ARG A 209 -17.48 1.50 16.10
N ASP A 210 -18.72 1.87 15.79
CA ASP A 210 -19.72 2.22 16.80
C ASP A 210 -20.04 1.02 17.70
N TYR A 211 -20.24 -0.17 17.13
CA TYR A 211 -20.44 -1.39 17.92
C TYR A 211 -19.20 -1.82 18.72
N LEU A 212 -18.01 -1.46 18.23
CA LEU A 212 -16.73 -1.68 18.92
C LEU A 212 -16.41 -0.61 19.97
N ASP A 213 -17.17 0.50 20.03
CA ASP A 213 -16.90 1.65 20.90
C ASP A 213 -15.48 2.20 20.67
N GLU A 214 -15.12 2.34 19.39
CA GLU A 214 -13.78 2.72 18.94
C GLU A 214 -13.74 4.20 18.50
N PRO A 215 -12.82 5.03 19.02
CA PRO A 215 -12.75 6.44 18.66
C PRO A 215 -12.15 6.65 17.26
N THR A 216 -12.73 7.56 16.47
CA THR A 216 -12.27 7.87 15.09
C THR A 216 -10.84 8.41 15.03
N ILE A 217 -10.42 9.21 16.01
CA ILE A 217 -9.12 9.92 15.99
C ILE A 217 -7.94 8.99 16.33
N LYS A 218 -8.20 7.84 16.98
CA LYS A 218 -7.19 6.86 17.38
C LYS A 218 -7.74 5.44 17.30
N ALA A 219 -8.25 5.08 16.13
CA ALA A 219 -8.72 3.74 15.88
C ALA A 219 -7.56 2.73 16.08
N LYS A 220 -7.83 1.71 16.89
CA LYS A 220 -7.02 0.50 17.06
C LYS A 220 -6.95 -0.33 15.77
N TYR A 221 -8.01 -0.33 14.96
CA TYR A 221 -8.09 -1.04 13.70
C TYR A 221 -8.10 -0.07 12.51
N ASP A 222 -7.18 -0.33 11.57
CA ASP A 222 -7.21 0.35 10.28
C ASP A 222 -8.45 -0.06 9.46
N ASP A 223 -8.85 0.82 8.54
CA ASP A 223 -10.03 0.59 7.68
C ASP A 223 -9.86 -0.66 6.84
N ASN A 224 -8.65 -0.93 6.33
CA ASN A 224 -8.34 -2.10 5.50
C ASN A 224 -8.60 -3.42 6.23
N LYS A 225 -8.32 -3.46 7.53
CA LYS A 225 -8.57 -4.61 8.40
C LYS A 225 -10.06 -4.81 8.59
N ILE A 226 -10.81 -3.74 8.83
CA ILE A 226 -12.27 -3.79 8.96
C ILE A 226 -12.90 -4.28 7.65
N ILE A 227 -12.48 -3.74 6.51
CA ILE A 227 -12.92 -4.17 5.17
C ILE A 227 -12.68 -5.65 4.97
N SER A 228 -11.47 -6.16 5.27
CA SER A 228 -11.16 -7.59 5.17
C SER A 228 -12.06 -8.47 6.05
N VAL A 229 -12.51 -7.97 7.19
CA VAL A 229 -13.46 -8.69 8.06
C VAL A 229 -14.88 -8.60 7.51
N LEU A 230 -15.30 -7.45 6.96
CA LEU A 230 -16.59 -7.26 6.29
C LEU A 230 -16.75 -8.22 5.11
N GLU A 231 -15.73 -8.38 4.24
CA GLU A 231 -15.77 -9.34 3.13
C GLU A 231 -16.03 -10.77 3.61
N LYS A 232 -15.35 -11.18 4.70
CA LYS A 232 -15.52 -12.52 5.29
C LYS A 232 -16.87 -12.67 6.00
N ALA A 233 -17.35 -11.61 6.63
CA ALA A 233 -18.65 -11.56 7.28
C ALA A 233 -19.75 -11.76 6.24
N TYR A 234 -19.65 -11.07 5.10
CA TYR A 234 -20.61 -11.16 4.01
C TYR A 234 -20.78 -12.60 3.50
N ILE A 235 -19.67 -13.31 3.25
CA ILE A 235 -19.69 -14.73 2.86
C ILE A 235 -20.51 -15.57 3.85
N ILE A 236 -20.27 -15.40 5.15
CA ILE A 236 -20.92 -16.21 6.19
C ILE A 236 -22.41 -15.87 6.29
N VAL A 237 -22.74 -14.58 6.34
CA VAL A 237 -24.12 -14.08 6.43
C VAL A 237 -24.95 -14.55 5.23
N PHE A 238 -24.41 -14.38 4.02
CA PHE A 238 -25.08 -14.77 2.80
C PHE A 238 -25.33 -16.28 2.73
N ASN A 239 -24.33 -17.09 3.08
CA ASN A 239 -24.48 -18.55 3.14
C ASN A 239 -25.50 -18.98 4.21
N GLU A 240 -25.60 -18.26 5.33
CA GLU A 240 -26.60 -18.55 6.36
C GLU A 240 -28.03 -18.23 5.86
N ILE A 241 -28.19 -17.16 5.08
CA ILE A 241 -29.47 -16.83 4.43
C ILE A 241 -29.84 -17.93 3.43
N ASN A 242 -28.92 -18.30 2.54
CA ASN A 242 -29.18 -19.32 1.52
C ASN A 242 -29.50 -20.70 2.12
N ARG A 243 -28.77 -21.12 3.17
CA ARG A 243 -29.01 -22.41 3.84
C ARG A 243 -30.38 -22.50 4.50
N ASN A 244 -30.89 -21.38 5.02
CA ASN A 244 -32.20 -21.33 5.68
C ASN A 244 -33.35 -21.01 4.73
N SER A 245 -33.05 -20.55 3.51
CA SER A 245 -34.06 -20.27 2.49
C SER A 245 -34.48 -21.54 1.78
N LYS A 246 -35.78 -21.69 1.49
CA LYS A 246 -36.28 -22.74 0.58
C LYS A 246 -35.98 -22.43 -0.88
N THR A 247 -35.69 -21.17 -1.18
CA THR A 247 -35.38 -20.64 -2.49
C THR A 247 -34.07 -19.85 -2.34
N PRO A 248 -32.90 -20.51 -2.44
CA PRO A 248 -31.62 -19.82 -2.33
C PRO A 248 -31.52 -18.75 -3.43
N ALA A 249 -30.69 -17.74 -3.20
CA ALA A 249 -30.37 -16.78 -4.25
C ALA A 249 -29.60 -17.51 -5.37
N VAL A 250 -30.14 -17.47 -6.59
CA VAL A 250 -29.55 -18.11 -7.77
C VAL A 250 -29.21 -17.03 -8.79
N VAL A 251 -27.97 -17.03 -9.23
CA VAL A 251 -27.48 -16.18 -10.33
C VAL A 251 -27.67 -16.95 -11.64
N LYS A 252 -28.11 -16.24 -12.68
CA LYS A 252 -28.21 -16.76 -14.05
C LYS A 252 -27.06 -16.18 -14.87
N LEU A 253 -26.20 -17.05 -15.39
CA LEU A 253 -25.11 -16.68 -16.27
C LEU A 253 -25.40 -17.18 -17.68
N PRO A 254 -25.59 -16.29 -18.67
CA PRO A 254 -25.64 -16.68 -20.07
C PRO A 254 -24.25 -17.14 -20.54
N ILE A 255 -24.21 -18.25 -21.28
CA ILE A 255 -23.02 -18.85 -21.86
C ILE A 255 -23.31 -19.10 -23.34
N ASP A 256 -22.72 -18.29 -24.21
CA ASP A 256 -22.88 -18.45 -25.65
C ASP A 256 -21.97 -19.58 -26.16
N VAL A 257 -22.57 -20.61 -26.74
CA VAL A 257 -21.83 -21.78 -27.23
C VAL A 257 -21.14 -21.43 -28.54
N ALA A 258 -19.87 -21.04 -28.45
CA ALA A 258 -19.03 -20.73 -29.61
C ALA A 258 -18.46 -21.99 -30.26
N GLN A 259 -18.29 -21.97 -31.58
CA GLN A 259 -17.67 -23.08 -32.32
C GLN A 259 -16.27 -23.38 -31.77
N ASN A 260 -15.95 -24.66 -31.60
CA ASN A 260 -14.67 -25.15 -31.07
C ASN A 260 -14.33 -24.70 -29.63
N THR A 261 -15.26 -24.06 -28.91
CA THR A 261 -15.05 -23.67 -27.51
C THR A 261 -15.67 -24.72 -26.59
N LEU A 262 -14.81 -25.57 -26.03
CA LEU A 262 -15.22 -26.67 -25.15
C LEU A 262 -15.09 -26.34 -23.66
N LYS A 263 -14.48 -25.21 -23.31
CA LYS A 263 -14.20 -24.83 -21.92
C LYS A 263 -14.69 -23.41 -21.66
N TYR A 264 -15.55 -23.27 -20.67
CA TYR A 264 -16.08 -21.99 -20.24
C TYR A 264 -15.69 -21.78 -18.78
N VAL A 265 -14.89 -20.76 -18.51
CA VAL A 265 -14.51 -20.38 -17.14
C VAL A 265 -15.70 -19.65 -16.53
N LEU A 266 -16.28 -20.24 -15.49
CA LEU A 266 -17.35 -19.65 -14.70
C LEU A 266 -16.77 -18.61 -13.72
N PRO A 267 -17.58 -17.63 -13.27
CA PRO A 267 -17.13 -16.59 -12.36
C PRO A 267 -16.53 -17.12 -11.06
N HIS A 268 -15.57 -16.39 -10.49
CA HIS A 268 -14.98 -16.72 -9.19
C HIS A 268 -16.03 -16.70 -8.05
N THR A 269 -17.15 -16.02 -8.25
CA THR A 269 -18.29 -16.00 -7.32
C THR A 269 -19.10 -17.31 -7.30
N LEU A 270 -18.78 -18.28 -8.17
CA LEU A 270 -19.44 -19.59 -8.20
C LEU A 270 -19.23 -20.36 -6.87
N GLY A 271 -20.31 -20.63 -6.15
CA GLY A 271 -20.32 -21.52 -4.98
C GLY A 271 -20.71 -22.94 -5.36
N SER A 272 -21.97 -23.12 -5.78
CA SER A 272 -22.46 -24.40 -6.28
C SER A 272 -23.30 -24.22 -7.53
N LEU A 273 -22.99 -24.98 -8.57
CA LEU A 273 -23.80 -25.02 -9.79
C LEU A 273 -25.15 -25.69 -9.47
N TYR A 274 -26.25 -24.99 -9.77
CA TYR A 274 -27.60 -25.47 -9.52
C TYR A 274 -28.19 -26.19 -10.74
N ALA A 275 -28.05 -25.60 -11.92
CA ALA A 275 -28.51 -26.19 -13.17
C ALA A 275 -27.80 -25.57 -14.39
N VAL A 276 -27.73 -26.31 -15.49
CA VAL A 276 -27.41 -25.76 -16.81
C VAL A 276 -28.55 -26.14 -17.74
N TYR A 277 -29.12 -25.18 -18.45
CA TYR A 277 -30.22 -25.44 -19.37
C TYR A 277 -30.21 -24.50 -20.56
N ASN A 278 -30.84 -24.93 -21.64
CA ASN A 278 -31.26 -24.03 -22.71
C ASN A 278 -32.69 -23.56 -22.40
N GLN A 279 -32.94 -22.26 -22.51
CA GLN A 279 -34.27 -21.68 -22.35
C GLN A 279 -34.81 -21.30 -23.72
N ASP A 280 -35.95 -21.87 -24.11
CA ASP A 280 -36.63 -21.47 -25.33
C ASP A 280 -37.35 -20.11 -25.18
N GLU A 281 -37.82 -19.56 -26.29
CA GLU A 281 -38.54 -18.28 -26.34
C GLU A 281 -39.84 -18.29 -25.52
N THR A 282 -40.43 -19.47 -25.27
CA THR A 282 -41.64 -19.65 -24.46
C THR A 282 -41.34 -19.83 -22.96
N GLY A 283 -40.07 -19.86 -22.57
CA GLY A 283 -39.61 -20.08 -21.19
C GLY A 283 -39.46 -21.55 -20.80
N GLY A 284 -39.65 -22.48 -21.73
CA GLY A 284 -39.37 -23.89 -21.53
C GLY A 284 -37.87 -24.12 -21.28
N LYS A 285 -37.55 -24.93 -20.28
CA LYS A 285 -36.16 -25.23 -19.88
C LYS A 285 -35.79 -26.66 -20.25
N VAL A 286 -34.74 -26.81 -21.07
CA VAL A 286 -34.12 -28.10 -21.37
C VAL A 286 -32.87 -28.26 -20.52
N PHE A 287 -32.99 -29.01 -19.42
CA PHE A 287 -31.89 -29.24 -18.49
C PHE A 287 -30.85 -30.23 -19.04
N TYR A 288 -29.59 -29.89 -18.80
CA TYR A 288 -28.45 -30.73 -19.12
C TYR A 288 -27.78 -31.20 -17.83
N ASP A 289 -27.79 -32.53 -17.63
CA ASP A 289 -27.16 -33.16 -16.48
C ASP A 289 -25.78 -33.73 -16.84
N SER A 290 -24.83 -33.63 -15.91
CA SER A 290 -23.55 -34.31 -16.07
C SER A 290 -23.70 -35.82 -16.03
N ARG A 291 -23.04 -36.52 -16.95
CA ARG A 291 -23.00 -37.99 -16.96
C ARG A 291 -21.69 -38.48 -16.36
N GLY A 292 -21.72 -39.67 -15.75
CA GLY A 292 -20.52 -40.28 -15.18
C GLY A 292 -19.41 -40.49 -16.22
N ARG A 293 -18.15 -40.51 -15.76
CA ARG A 293 -16.95 -40.68 -16.62
C ARG A 293 -17.03 -41.89 -17.56
N TYR A 294 -17.74 -42.93 -17.14
CA TYR A 294 -17.83 -44.21 -17.84
C TYR A 294 -19.13 -44.37 -18.65
N ASN A 295 -19.90 -43.30 -18.84
CA ASN A 295 -21.09 -43.35 -19.70
C ASN A 295 -20.65 -43.58 -21.16
N SER A 296 -21.26 -44.55 -21.84
CA SER A 296 -20.91 -44.91 -23.22
C SER A 296 -21.17 -43.81 -24.24
N ALA A 297 -22.12 -42.90 -23.95
CA ALA A 297 -22.37 -41.70 -24.76
C ALA A 297 -21.46 -40.51 -24.37
N GLY A 298 -20.50 -40.74 -23.49
CA GLY A 298 -19.62 -39.72 -22.91
C GLY A 298 -20.28 -38.91 -21.79
N ARG A 299 -19.50 -37.99 -21.21
CA ARG A 299 -19.90 -37.19 -20.04
C ARG A 299 -20.95 -36.12 -20.36
N GLY A 300 -21.07 -35.73 -21.63
CA GLY A 300 -21.90 -34.60 -22.06
C GLY A 300 -21.28 -33.27 -21.59
N MET A 301 -21.55 -32.89 -20.35
CA MET A 301 -20.96 -31.73 -19.69
C MET A 301 -20.48 -32.10 -18.29
N TRP A 302 -19.41 -31.48 -17.81
CA TRP A 302 -18.94 -31.66 -16.45
C TRP A 302 -18.23 -30.42 -15.94
N MET A 303 -18.21 -30.27 -14.62
CA MET A 303 -17.44 -29.23 -13.94
C MET A 303 -16.06 -29.76 -13.57
N GLU A 304 -15.04 -28.92 -13.75
CA GLU A 304 -13.69 -29.14 -13.23
C GLU A 304 -13.19 -27.82 -12.63
N GLY A 305 -13.18 -27.75 -11.30
CA GLY A 305 -13.00 -26.48 -10.59
C GLY A 305 -14.07 -25.47 -10.99
N GLN A 306 -13.65 -24.30 -11.49
CA GLN A 306 -14.54 -23.25 -12.00
C GLN A 306 -14.76 -23.35 -13.52
N THR A 307 -14.32 -24.42 -14.19
CA THR A 307 -14.52 -24.57 -15.64
C THR A 307 -15.67 -25.52 -15.94
N LEU A 308 -16.66 -25.03 -16.69
CA LEU A 308 -17.67 -25.85 -17.35
C LEU A 308 -17.08 -26.41 -18.64
N ASN A 309 -16.94 -27.73 -18.70
CA ASN A 309 -16.46 -28.43 -19.87
C ASN A 309 -17.65 -28.99 -20.66
N LEU A 310 -17.66 -28.76 -21.97
CA LEU A 310 -18.56 -29.38 -22.93
C LEU A 310 -17.78 -30.46 -23.68
N GLN A 311 -18.37 -31.66 -23.84
CA GLN A 311 -17.76 -32.74 -24.62
C GLN A 311 -17.66 -32.40 -26.11
N THR A 312 -18.68 -31.74 -26.64
CA THR A 312 -18.79 -31.28 -28.03
C THR A 312 -19.76 -30.11 -28.07
N THR A 313 -19.51 -29.10 -28.91
CA THR A 313 -20.42 -27.97 -29.12
C THR A 313 -21.65 -28.34 -29.94
N GLU A 314 -21.56 -29.38 -30.78
CA GLU A 314 -22.65 -29.80 -31.69
C GLU A 314 -23.86 -30.32 -30.92
N MET A 315 -23.65 -30.98 -29.78
CA MET A 315 -24.73 -31.52 -28.94
C MET A 315 -25.60 -30.42 -28.31
N TYR A 316 -25.03 -29.23 -28.10
CA TYR A 316 -25.70 -28.11 -27.44
C TYR A 316 -26.20 -27.04 -28.41
N GLY A 317 -25.81 -27.14 -29.69
CA GLY A 317 -26.11 -26.15 -30.74
C GLY A 317 -25.13 -24.98 -30.70
N ILE A 318 -24.31 -24.85 -31.74
CA ILE A 318 -23.43 -23.69 -31.93
C ILE A 318 -24.30 -22.44 -32.11
N GLY A 319 -23.98 -21.37 -31.39
CA GLY A 319 -24.74 -20.11 -31.40
C GLY A 319 -25.94 -20.08 -30.46
N LEU A 320 -26.22 -21.17 -29.73
CA LEU A 320 -27.23 -21.16 -28.67
C LEU A 320 -26.61 -20.64 -27.36
N THR A 321 -27.41 -19.91 -26.59
CA THR A 321 -27.06 -19.44 -25.25
C THR A 321 -27.55 -20.43 -24.21
N LEU A 322 -26.63 -21.08 -23.52
CA LEU A 322 -26.93 -21.86 -22.32
C LEU A 322 -27.06 -20.92 -21.13
N ILE A 323 -27.93 -21.25 -20.17
CA ILE A 323 -28.05 -20.55 -18.90
C ILE A 323 -27.50 -21.46 -17.81
N ALA A 324 -26.40 -21.04 -17.19
CA ALA A 324 -25.89 -21.63 -15.97
C ALA A 324 -26.52 -20.93 -14.76
N GLU A 325 -27.38 -21.64 -14.04
CA GLU A 325 -27.89 -21.23 -12.74
C GLU A 325 -26.93 -21.72 -11.65
N TYR A 326 -26.48 -20.82 -10.78
CA TYR A 326 -25.62 -21.17 -9.66
C TYR A 326 -25.94 -20.38 -8.40
N ILE A 327 -25.64 -20.97 -7.25
CA ILE A 327 -25.68 -20.31 -5.95
C ILE A 327 -24.30 -19.67 -5.73
N PRO A 328 -24.21 -18.34 -5.57
CA PRO A 328 -22.92 -17.70 -5.38
C PRO A 328 -22.35 -18.07 -4.01
N ASN A 329 -21.02 -18.14 -3.92
CA ASN A 329 -20.29 -18.41 -2.67
C ASN A 329 -20.39 -17.25 -1.66
N GLY A 330 -20.90 -16.10 -2.09
CA GLY A 330 -20.97 -14.88 -1.32
C GLY A 330 -19.64 -14.14 -1.20
N VAL A 331 -18.64 -14.44 -2.02
CA VAL A 331 -17.42 -13.62 -2.08
C VAL A 331 -17.79 -12.26 -2.66
N ALA A 332 -17.66 -11.22 -1.85
CA ALA A 332 -17.79 -9.82 -2.28
C ALA A 332 -16.46 -9.12 -2.07
N ARG A 333 -15.95 -8.51 -3.13
CA ARG A 333 -14.69 -7.74 -3.11
C ARG A 333 -15.01 -6.28 -2.99
N LEU A 334 -14.96 -5.80 -1.76
CA LEU A 334 -15.42 -4.48 -1.40
C LEU A 334 -14.28 -3.49 -1.58
N HIS A 335 -14.49 -2.51 -2.44
CA HIS A 335 -13.55 -1.43 -2.63
C HIS A 335 -14.25 -0.19 -3.16
N ASN A 336 -13.59 0.95 -3.02
CA ASN A 336 -14.00 2.21 -3.61
C ASN A 336 -12.81 2.88 -4.29
N GLY A 337 -13.07 3.80 -5.22
CA GLY A 337 -12.02 4.46 -5.97
C GLY A 337 -12.55 5.39 -7.03
N VAL A 338 -11.72 5.62 -8.05
CA VAL A 338 -12.05 6.44 -9.22
C VAL A 338 -12.15 5.58 -10.47
N CYS A 339 -13.10 5.90 -11.33
CA CYS A 339 -13.34 5.18 -12.58
C CYS A 339 -13.49 6.14 -13.77
N THR A 340 -13.45 5.59 -14.98
CA THR A 340 -13.95 6.25 -16.19
C THR A 340 -15.17 5.51 -16.70
N ILE A 341 -16.11 6.25 -17.30
CA ILE A 341 -17.35 5.69 -17.83
C ILE A 341 -17.37 5.94 -19.34
N SER A 342 -17.76 4.93 -20.12
CA SER A 342 -17.90 5.05 -21.58
C SER A 342 -19.01 6.04 -21.97
N ALA A 343 -18.97 6.52 -23.21
CA ALA A 343 -19.91 7.51 -23.72
C ALA A 343 -21.37 7.03 -23.78
N ASP A 344 -21.61 5.71 -23.74
CA ASP A 344 -22.94 5.09 -23.67
C ASP A 344 -23.38 4.77 -22.23
N GLY A 345 -22.53 5.02 -21.23
CA GLY A 345 -22.82 4.77 -19.82
C GLY A 345 -22.87 3.30 -19.42
N LEU A 346 -22.52 2.37 -20.32
CA LEU A 346 -22.66 0.93 -20.11
C LEU A 346 -21.39 0.27 -19.57
N THR A 347 -20.22 0.78 -19.95
CA THR A 347 -18.92 0.24 -19.56
C THR A 347 -18.24 1.17 -18.58
N VAL A 348 -17.76 0.62 -17.48
CA VAL A 348 -17.01 1.33 -16.46
C VAL A 348 -15.62 0.74 -16.33
N THR A 349 -14.59 1.56 -16.47
CA THR A 349 -13.19 1.15 -16.28
C THR A 349 -12.71 1.58 -14.90
N PHE A 350 -12.34 0.62 -14.06
CA PHE A 350 -11.84 0.89 -12.71
C PHE A 350 -10.39 1.37 -12.71
N GLY A 351 -10.10 2.36 -11.86
CA GLY A 351 -8.73 2.80 -11.58
C GLY A 351 -7.86 1.65 -11.05
N ALA A 352 -6.58 1.65 -11.43
CA ALA A 352 -5.65 0.57 -11.07
C ALA A 352 -5.37 0.46 -9.57
N THR A 353 -5.55 1.54 -8.80
CA THR A 353 -5.37 1.56 -7.35
C THR A 353 -6.65 2.07 -6.70
N PRO A 354 -7.43 1.21 -6.04
CA PRO A 354 -8.59 1.67 -5.28
C PRO A 354 -8.14 2.53 -4.09
N ASN A 355 -9.02 3.43 -3.66
CA ASN A 355 -8.79 4.28 -2.49
C ASN A 355 -8.88 3.48 -1.18
N ALA A 356 -9.87 2.59 -1.08
CA ALA A 356 -10.02 1.64 0.01
C ALA A 356 -10.38 0.26 -0.53
N GLY A 357 -9.92 -0.80 0.14
CA GLY A 357 -10.11 -2.19 -0.30
C GLY A 357 -9.05 -2.65 -1.31
N VAL A 358 -9.31 -3.78 -1.97
CA VAL A 358 -8.38 -4.40 -2.91
C VAL A 358 -9.11 -4.70 -4.22
N LEU A 359 -8.49 -4.29 -5.34
CA LEU A 359 -8.98 -4.66 -6.66
C LEU A 359 -8.65 -6.13 -6.93
N ASP A 360 -9.68 -6.94 -7.08
CA ASP A 360 -9.58 -8.34 -7.47
C ASP A 360 -9.27 -8.49 -8.97
N THR A 361 -8.29 -9.34 -9.27
CA THR A 361 -7.80 -9.67 -10.61
C THR A 361 -8.29 -11.03 -11.10
N HIS A 362 -9.17 -11.70 -10.37
CA HIS A 362 -9.80 -12.93 -10.87
C HIS A 362 -10.82 -12.61 -11.95
N ARG A 363 -10.95 -13.53 -12.91
CA ARG A 363 -11.91 -13.41 -14.00
C ARG A 363 -13.34 -13.33 -13.48
N GLU A 364 -14.08 -12.33 -13.96
CA GLU A 364 -15.47 -12.08 -13.60
C GLU A 364 -15.67 -11.92 -12.07
N ALA A 365 -14.66 -11.42 -11.33
CA ALA A 365 -14.70 -11.30 -9.87
C ALA A 365 -15.85 -10.43 -9.34
N TYR A 366 -16.32 -9.47 -10.13
CA TYR A 366 -17.37 -8.54 -9.75
C TYR A 366 -18.74 -8.84 -10.39
N ALA A 367 -18.85 -9.89 -11.20
CA ALA A 367 -20.12 -10.28 -11.81
C ALA A 367 -21.17 -10.61 -10.73
N GLY A 368 -22.33 -9.95 -10.80
CA GLY A 368 -23.40 -10.04 -9.80
C GLY A 368 -23.23 -9.11 -8.59
N GLY A 369 -22.15 -8.34 -8.53
CA GLY A 369 -21.98 -7.20 -7.61
C GLY A 369 -22.75 -5.97 -8.09
N VAL A 370 -22.79 -4.94 -7.26
CA VAL A 370 -23.43 -3.67 -7.57
C VAL A 370 -22.35 -2.60 -7.73
N PHE A 371 -22.28 -2.02 -8.93
CA PHE A 371 -21.56 -0.78 -9.17
C PHE A 371 -22.40 0.37 -8.63
N ARG A 372 -21.80 1.23 -7.80
CA ARG A 372 -22.43 2.45 -7.31
C ARG A 372 -21.59 3.64 -7.71
N HIS A 373 -22.16 4.52 -8.52
CA HIS A 373 -21.63 5.86 -8.73
C HIS A 373 -22.00 6.71 -7.51
N LEU A 374 -21.00 7.38 -6.91
CA LEU A 374 -21.17 8.15 -5.68
C LEU A 374 -21.21 9.65 -5.95
N LEU A 375 -20.15 10.17 -6.56
CA LEU A 375 -19.95 11.59 -6.83
C LEU A 375 -19.13 11.74 -8.10
N THR A 376 -19.40 12.80 -8.86
CA THR A 376 -18.49 13.30 -9.89
C THR A 376 -18.00 14.68 -9.48
N GLU A 377 -16.68 14.87 -9.47
CA GLU A 377 -16.00 16.16 -9.28
C GLU A 377 -15.54 16.72 -10.62
N GLY A 378 -15.34 18.04 -10.70
CA GLY A 378 -14.85 18.75 -11.89
C GLY A 378 -15.41 20.16 -11.96
N THR A 379 -14.92 20.95 -12.92
CA THR A 379 -15.45 22.28 -13.21
C THR A 379 -16.76 22.22 -13.97
N THR A 380 -16.88 21.29 -14.92
CA THR A 380 -18.12 21.02 -15.66
C THR A 380 -18.58 19.59 -15.41
N VAL A 381 -19.53 19.43 -14.49
CA VAL A 381 -20.06 18.10 -14.12
C VAL A 381 -21.46 17.89 -14.67
N THR A 382 -21.70 16.72 -15.27
CA THR A 382 -23.06 16.22 -15.54
C THR A 382 -23.27 14.87 -14.87
N GLY A 383 -24.53 14.51 -14.59
CA GLY A 383 -24.89 13.21 -14.04
C GLY A 383 -24.43 12.93 -12.60
N ASN A 384 -24.20 13.97 -11.78
CA ASN A 384 -23.78 13.85 -10.39
C ASN A 384 -24.91 13.38 -9.44
N PHE A 385 -25.41 12.18 -9.68
CA PHE A 385 -26.43 11.53 -8.86
C PHE A 385 -25.92 10.19 -8.37
N MET A 386 -26.28 9.81 -7.16
CA MET A 386 -26.03 8.44 -6.70
C MET A 386 -26.83 7.47 -7.58
N GLN A 387 -26.12 6.60 -8.30
CA GLN A 387 -26.72 5.62 -9.20
C GLN A 387 -26.17 4.23 -8.89
N GLU A 388 -27.04 3.22 -8.94
CA GLU A 388 -26.66 1.83 -8.71
C GLU A 388 -27.01 1.00 -9.96
N ARG A 389 -26.10 0.11 -10.36
CA ARG A 389 -26.28 -0.83 -11.49
C ARG A 389 -25.66 -2.17 -11.14
N ASN A 390 -26.25 -3.26 -11.62
CA ASN A 390 -25.63 -4.57 -11.42
C ASN A 390 -24.52 -4.75 -12.46
N ILE A 391 -23.44 -5.40 -12.05
CA ILE A 391 -22.35 -5.76 -12.96
C ILE A 391 -22.70 -7.08 -13.62
N LEU A 392 -22.89 -7.07 -14.94
CA LEU A 392 -23.13 -8.28 -15.72
C LEU A 392 -21.83 -9.05 -15.97
N ARG A 393 -20.79 -8.32 -16.37
CA ARG A 393 -19.49 -8.89 -16.73
C ARG A 393 -18.34 -8.01 -16.24
N TYR A 394 -17.19 -8.62 -15.99
CA TYR A 394 -15.95 -7.94 -15.64
C TYR A 394 -14.73 -8.57 -16.34
N ASP A 395 -14.00 -7.74 -17.07
CA ASP A 395 -12.70 -8.06 -17.66
C ASP A 395 -11.58 -7.59 -16.71
N GLU A 396 -10.86 -8.54 -16.14
CA GLU A 396 -9.76 -8.30 -15.19
C GLU A 396 -8.52 -7.64 -15.82
N THR A 397 -8.32 -7.81 -17.13
CA THR A 397 -7.15 -7.29 -17.84
C THR A 397 -7.35 -5.81 -18.14
N ALA A 398 -8.53 -5.46 -18.65
CA ALA A 398 -8.90 -4.08 -18.93
C ALA A 398 -9.39 -3.33 -17.67
N ARG A 399 -9.78 -4.06 -16.62
CA ARG A 399 -10.52 -3.56 -15.44
C ARG A 399 -11.86 -2.94 -15.82
N GLU A 400 -12.52 -3.54 -16.81
CA GLU A 400 -13.78 -3.04 -17.36
C GLU A 400 -14.95 -3.87 -16.85
N ALA A 401 -15.91 -3.21 -16.21
CA ALA A 401 -17.20 -3.78 -15.85
C ALA A 401 -18.26 -3.34 -16.86
N ILE A 402 -19.05 -4.31 -17.35
CA ILE A 402 -20.23 -4.06 -18.17
C ILE A 402 -21.45 -4.09 -17.26
N LEU A 403 -22.20 -3.00 -17.24
CA LEU A 403 -23.40 -2.83 -16.41
C LEU A 403 -24.63 -3.48 -17.06
N ASP A 404 -25.65 -3.78 -16.25
CA ASP A 404 -26.92 -4.34 -16.72
C ASP A 404 -27.77 -3.34 -17.48
N VAL A 405 -27.74 -2.08 -17.03
CA VAL A 405 -28.38 -0.94 -17.67
C VAL A 405 -27.39 0.21 -17.66
N ALA A 406 -27.36 0.99 -18.75
CA ALA A 406 -26.56 2.19 -18.81
C ALA A 406 -26.90 3.17 -17.66
N LEU A 407 -25.90 3.94 -17.25
CA LEU A 407 -26.11 5.07 -16.34
C LEU A 407 -26.88 6.16 -17.08
N ASP A 408 -27.88 6.73 -16.42
CA ASP A 408 -28.73 7.77 -16.99
C ASP A 408 -29.21 8.71 -15.88
N PRO A 409 -28.80 9.99 -15.89
CA PRO A 409 -27.82 10.59 -16.82
C PRO A 409 -26.41 10.02 -16.65
N ILE A 410 -25.64 10.00 -17.75
CA ILE A 410 -24.24 9.53 -17.74
C ILE A 410 -23.37 10.51 -16.97
N PRO A 411 -22.63 10.09 -15.92
CA PRO A 411 -21.72 10.97 -15.22
C PRO A 411 -20.55 11.37 -16.12
N THR A 412 -20.32 12.67 -16.30
CA THR A 412 -19.18 13.19 -17.06
C THR A 412 -18.54 14.37 -16.34
N THR A 413 -17.24 14.55 -16.58
CA THR A 413 -16.42 15.63 -16.05
C THR A 413 -15.31 15.96 -17.05
N ASP A 414 -14.91 17.23 -17.10
CA ASP A 414 -13.85 17.73 -17.97
C ASP A 414 -12.46 17.58 -17.36
N ASP A 415 -12.32 17.90 -16.07
CA ASP A 415 -11.03 17.93 -15.37
C ASP A 415 -11.02 17.20 -14.02
N GLY A 416 -12.15 16.61 -13.60
CA GLY A 416 -12.26 15.95 -12.30
C GLY A 416 -12.33 14.44 -12.35
N LEU A 417 -12.86 13.86 -11.28
CA LEU A 417 -12.86 12.42 -11.03
C LEU A 417 -14.29 11.90 -10.82
N ILE A 418 -14.55 10.69 -11.31
CA ILE A 418 -15.81 9.99 -11.07
C ILE A 418 -15.54 8.94 -10.00
N TYR A 419 -16.18 9.11 -8.86
CA TYR A 419 -16.02 8.24 -7.70
C TYR A 419 -17.05 7.10 -7.73
N TYR A 420 -16.56 5.91 -7.43
CA TYR A 420 -17.38 4.71 -7.36
C TYR A 420 -17.09 3.90 -6.12
N GLU A 421 -18.03 3.00 -5.82
CA GLU A 421 -17.78 1.85 -4.97
C GLU A 421 -18.36 0.58 -5.58
N ILE A 422 -17.76 -0.55 -5.24
CA ILE A 422 -18.33 -1.87 -5.46
C ILE A 422 -18.95 -2.34 -4.16
N ALA A 423 -20.27 -2.48 -4.19
CA ALA A 423 -21.05 -3.02 -3.10
C ALA A 423 -21.51 -4.44 -3.43
N PRO A 424 -21.78 -5.28 -2.41
CA PRO A 424 -22.45 -6.54 -2.65
C PRO A 424 -23.88 -6.30 -3.14
N SER A 425 -24.49 -7.29 -3.80
CA SER A 425 -25.93 -7.30 -4.02
C SER A 425 -26.67 -7.52 -2.69
N ILE A 426 -27.07 -6.41 -2.06
CA ILE A 426 -27.65 -6.39 -0.71
C ILE A 426 -29.17 -6.25 -0.74
N TYR A 427 -29.83 -7.08 0.06
CA TYR A 427 -31.18 -6.78 0.52
C TYR A 427 -31.14 -5.64 1.53
N LYS A 428 -32.22 -4.85 1.62
CA LYS A 428 -32.35 -3.80 2.63
C LYS A 428 -32.12 -4.39 4.04
N GLY A 429 -31.19 -3.81 4.81
CA GLY A 429 -30.80 -4.25 6.15
C GLY A 429 -29.67 -5.29 6.19
N MET A 430 -29.22 -5.80 5.04
CA MET A 430 -28.11 -6.74 4.98
C MET A 430 -26.75 -6.08 5.30
N ASP A 431 -26.63 -4.77 5.06
CA ASP A 431 -25.54 -3.92 5.52
C ASP A 431 -25.36 -4.03 7.05
N THR A 432 -26.37 -3.68 7.82
CA THR A 432 -26.32 -3.75 9.30
C THR A 432 -26.01 -5.16 9.81
N VAL A 433 -26.58 -6.20 9.20
CA VAL A 433 -26.29 -7.59 9.58
C VAL A 433 -24.83 -7.96 9.35
N VAL A 434 -24.23 -7.49 8.26
CA VAL A 434 -22.82 -7.73 7.92
C VAL A 434 -21.90 -6.94 8.85
N SER A 435 -22.21 -5.66 9.12
CA SER A 435 -21.51 -4.82 10.12
C SER A 435 -21.51 -5.48 11.50
N LEU A 436 -22.68 -5.89 11.99
CA LEU A 436 -22.83 -6.55 13.30
C LEU A 436 -22.00 -7.83 13.38
N TYR A 437 -22.01 -8.66 12.35
CA TYR A 437 -21.22 -9.90 12.35
C TYR A 437 -19.71 -9.62 12.30
N ALA A 438 -19.28 -8.61 11.53
CA ALA A 438 -17.89 -8.18 11.49
C ALA A 438 -17.42 -7.65 12.86
N ALA A 439 -18.21 -6.77 13.49
CA ALA A 439 -17.95 -6.25 14.82
C ALA A 439 -17.89 -7.38 15.87
N TYR A 440 -18.81 -8.33 15.81
CA TYR A 440 -18.79 -9.53 16.67
C TYR A 440 -17.48 -10.31 16.54
N LYS A 441 -17.01 -10.56 15.31
CA LYS A 441 -15.76 -11.30 15.07
C LYS A 441 -14.53 -10.56 15.58
N ILE A 442 -14.48 -9.24 15.42
CA ILE A 442 -13.39 -8.41 15.94
C ILE A 442 -13.42 -8.44 17.48
N CYS A 443 -14.57 -8.14 18.09
CA CYS A 443 -14.74 -8.09 19.54
C CYS A 443 -14.43 -9.45 20.22
N LEU A 444 -14.82 -10.56 19.57
CA LEU A 444 -14.48 -11.91 20.04
C LEU A 444 -12.96 -12.16 20.02
N THR A 445 -12.26 -11.67 18.99
CA THR A 445 -10.81 -11.79 18.86
C THR A 445 -10.06 -10.95 19.90
N GLU A 446 -10.64 -9.83 20.33
CA GLU A 446 -10.12 -9.02 21.45
C GLU A 446 -10.29 -9.69 22.81
N GLY A 447 -11.11 -10.73 22.91
CA GLY A 447 -11.43 -11.40 24.17
C GLY A 447 -12.53 -10.71 25.00
N ASN A 448 -13.19 -9.66 24.48
CA ASN A 448 -14.28 -8.97 25.18
C ASN A 448 -15.61 -9.73 24.99
N ARG A 449 -15.73 -10.88 25.67
CA ARG A 449 -16.88 -11.79 25.52
C ARG A 449 -18.23 -11.13 25.81
N LYS A 450 -18.33 -10.32 26.85
CA LYS A 450 -19.60 -9.68 27.25
C LYS A 450 -20.14 -8.77 26.14
N ARG A 451 -19.27 -7.96 25.52
CA ARG A 451 -19.67 -7.09 24.39
C ARG A 451 -19.97 -7.93 23.15
N ALA A 452 -19.14 -8.94 22.84
CA ALA A 452 -19.37 -9.84 21.72
C ALA A 452 -20.74 -10.55 21.79
N ASP A 453 -21.15 -11.02 22.97
CA ASP A 453 -22.46 -11.67 23.17
C ASP A 453 -23.64 -10.71 22.94
N GLY A 454 -23.48 -9.43 23.34
CA GLY A 454 -24.45 -8.37 23.06
C GLY A 454 -24.62 -8.11 21.56
N ILE A 455 -23.49 -7.96 20.85
CA ILE A 455 -23.48 -7.76 19.39
C ILE A 455 -24.07 -8.99 18.66
N LEU A 456 -23.74 -10.21 19.11
CA LEU A 456 -24.29 -11.44 18.52
C LEU A 456 -25.81 -11.54 18.70
N THR A 457 -26.33 -11.04 19.82
CA THR A 457 -27.78 -10.98 20.06
C THR A 457 -28.45 -10.00 19.09
N ALA A 458 -27.87 -8.81 18.91
CA ALA A 458 -28.35 -7.84 17.91
C ALA A 458 -28.31 -8.42 16.48
N TYR A 459 -27.19 -9.05 16.11
CA TYR A 459 -27.04 -9.75 14.82
C TYR A 459 -28.16 -10.77 14.56
N ARG A 460 -28.48 -11.62 15.56
CA ARG A 460 -29.53 -12.64 15.44
C ARG A 460 -30.92 -12.04 15.23
N ASN A 461 -31.20 -10.89 15.84
CA ASN A 461 -32.46 -10.19 15.65
C ASN A 461 -32.54 -9.60 14.23
N GLU A 462 -31.49 -8.94 13.77
CA GLU A 462 -31.48 -8.30 12.45
C GLU A 462 -31.49 -9.33 11.30
N ILE A 463 -30.73 -10.41 11.40
CA ILE A 463 -30.73 -11.45 10.35
C ILE A 463 -32.10 -12.14 10.24
N ARG A 464 -32.87 -12.22 11.33
CA ARG A 464 -34.26 -12.71 11.28
C ARG A 464 -35.14 -11.78 10.45
N ASN A 465 -35.00 -10.46 10.62
CA ASN A 465 -35.74 -9.47 9.84
C ASN A 465 -35.37 -9.56 8.35
N VAL A 466 -34.08 -9.63 8.03
CA VAL A 466 -33.60 -9.78 6.64
C VAL A 466 -34.15 -11.05 5.98
N ARG A 467 -34.18 -12.17 6.70
CA ARG A 467 -34.77 -13.43 6.18
C ARG A 467 -36.26 -13.31 5.91
N LEU A 468 -37.01 -12.65 6.79
CA LEU A 468 -38.44 -12.43 6.59
C LEU A 468 -38.67 -11.54 5.37
N THR A 469 -37.93 -10.45 5.24
CA THR A 469 -37.99 -9.56 4.07
C THR A 469 -37.66 -10.32 2.78
N ALA A 470 -36.57 -11.09 2.74
CA ALA A 470 -36.19 -11.89 1.58
C ALA A 470 -37.25 -12.94 1.21
N TYR A 471 -37.90 -13.54 2.22
CA TYR A 471 -39.01 -14.47 2.01
C TYR A 471 -40.22 -13.77 1.37
N TYR A 472 -40.60 -12.59 1.86
CA TYR A 472 -41.77 -11.86 1.34
C TYR A 472 -41.54 -11.28 -0.06
N THR A 473 -40.32 -10.84 -0.39
CA THR A 473 -40.00 -10.35 -1.74
C THR A 473 -40.24 -11.42 -2.81
N ASN A 474 -39.99 -12.70 -2.48
CA ASN A 474 -40.19 -13.83 -3.40
C ASN A 474 -41.58 -14.49 -3.31
N MET A 475 -42.49 -13.94 -2.48
CA MET A 475 -43.80 -14.56 -2.24
C MET A 475 -44.70 -14.57 -3.48
N LYS A 476 -44.48 -13.69 -4.47
CA LYS A 476 -45.26 -13.69 -5.73
C LYS A 476 -44.90 -14.86 -6.66
N ASP A 477 -43.66 -15.36 -6.59
CA ASP A 477 -43.20 -16.48 -7.43
C ASP A 477 -43.38 -17.84 -6.73
N ALA A 478 -43.48 -17.86 -5.41
CA ALA A 478 -43.70 -19.09 -4.63
C ALA A 478 -44.98 -19.87 -5.01
N PRO A 479 -46.13 -19.24 -5.35
CA PRO A 479 -47.31 -19.94 -5.87
C PRO A 479 -47.11 -20.48 -7.29
N LYS A 480 -46.40 -19.75 -8.17
CA LYS A 480 -46.15 -20.20 -9.56
C LYS A 480 -45.22 -21.41 -9.62
N LEU A 481 -44.24 -21.48 -8.72
CA LEU A 481 -43.36 -22.66 -8.58
C LEU A 481 -44.03 -23.84 -7.84
N ARG A 482 -45.08 -23.57 -7.04
CA ARG A 482 -45.92 -24.59 -6.40
C ARG A 482 -47.10 -25.05 -7.24
N SER A 483 -47.44 -24.29 -8.29
CA SER A 483 -48.43 -24.72 -9.25
C SER A 483 -47.87 -25.93 -9.98
N ASP A 484 -48.32 -27.11 -9.57
CA ASP A 484 -48.31 -28.36 -10.36
C ASP A 484 -49.16 -28.16 -11.63
N SER A 485 -48.82 -27.19 -12.47
CA SER A 485 -49.35 -27.15 -13.83
C SER A 485 -48.75 -28.35 -14.57
N HIS A 486 -49.55 -29.00 -15.41
CA HIS A 486 -49.16 -30.17 -16.20
C HIS A 486 -47.90 -29.99 -17.07
N GLU A 487 -47.36 -28.77 -17.17
CA GLU A 487 -46.15 -28.44 -17.93
C GLU A 487 -44.84 -28.66 -17.17
N ASN A 488 -44.87 -28.95 -15.86
CA ASN A 488 -43.66 -29.21 -15.09
C ASN A 488 -43.11 -30.63 -15.37
N ARG A 489 -42.50 -30.80 -16.55
CA ARG A 489 -42.01 -32.07 -17.13
C ARG A 489 -40.93 -32.80 -16.30
N ARG A 490 -40.49 -32.26 -15.16
CA ARG A 490 -39.50 -32.89 -14.29
C ARG A 490 -40.01 -34.22 -13.69
N PHE A 491 -41.32 -34.42 -13.58
CA PHE A 491 -41.93 -35.65 -13.06
C PHE A 491 -42.52 -36.59 -14.15
N SER A 492 -42.69 -36.15 -15.40
CA SER A 492 -43.33 -36.97 -16.43
C SER A 492 -42.40 -37.99 -17.10
N ARG A 493 -41.08 -37.95 -16.84
CA ARG A 493 -40.12 -38.94 -17.37
C ARG A 493 -40.08 -40.27 -16.59
N SER A 494 -40.85 -40.41 -15.51
CA SER A 494 -40.92 -41.65 -14.71
C SER A 494 -41.94 -42.69 -15.24
N TRP A 495 -42.73 -42.39 -16.27
CA TRP A 495 -43.83 -43.26 -16.73
C TRP A 495 -43.75 -43.64 -18.22
N ARG A 496 -42.57 -44.08 -18.68
CA ARG A 496 -42.47 -44.92 -19.89
C ARG A 496 -41.54 -46.09 -19.60
N ILE A 497 -42.15 -47.22 -19.23
CA ILE A 497 -41.63 -48.58 -19.45
C ILE A 497 -42.24 -49.07 -20.74
#